data_AF-A0A2N3FS21-F1
#
_entry.id   AF-A0A2N3FS21-F1
#
_cell.length_a   1.000
_cell.length_b   1.000
_cell.length_c   1.000
_cell.angle_alpha   90.00
_cell.angle_beta   90.00
_cell.angle_gamma   90.00
#
_symmetry.space_group_name_H-M   'P 1'
#
loop_
_entity.id
_entity.type
_entity.pdbx_description
1 polymer ?
#
loop_
_entity_poly.entity_id
_entity_poly.type
_entity_poly.pdbx_seq_one_letter_code
_entity_poly.pdbx_strand_id
1 'polypeptide(L)'
;MIGYGPRGNLDPEISFELMASATGALMTGYIVRSLANPQIATTKRHLAGFGSTTVREWTAPGYGLTAIVDAFLEPHSDAVWTTDAIAQRRQLWEQTAASLYER
;
A
#
# COMPACT_ATOMS: atom_id res chain seq x y z
N MET A 1 -4.08 -8.51 -5.85
CA MET A 1 -2.70 -7.99 -5.94
C MET A 1 -1.77 -9.19 -6.12
N ILE A 2 -0.73 -9.16 -6.97
CA ILE A 2 -0.02 -10.41 -7.29
C ILE A 2 0.80 -10.88 -6.07
N GLY A 3 0.42 -12.02 -5.49
CA GLY A 3 1.07 -12.60 -4.31
C GLY A 3 0.58 -12.07 -2.96
N TYR A 4 -0.36 -11.12 -2.92
CA TYR A 4 -1.01 -10.64 -1.70
C TYR A 4 -2.53 -10.76 -1.78
N GLY A 5 -3.11 -11.29 -0.71
CA GLY A 5 -4.55 -11.44 -0.52
C GLY A 5 -5.05 -10.59 0.65
N PRO A 6 -6.38 -10.50 0.81
CA PRO A 6 -6.98 -9.98 2.03
C PRO A 6 -6.47 -10.74 3.23
N ARG A 7 -6.22 -10.01 4.32
CA ARG A 7 -5.80 -10.61 5.58
C ARG A 7 -6.96 -11.36 6.23
N GLY A 8 -6.72 -12.63 6.55
CA GLY A 8 -7.70 -13.52 7.18
C GLY A 8 -8.81 -13.97 6.22
N ASN A 9 -9.91 -14.49 6.77
CA ASN A 9 -11.02 -15.06 5.99
C ASN A 9 -12.05 -14.00 5.56
N LEU A 10 -11.62 -12.77 5.28
CA LEU A 10 -12.51 -11.74 4.77
C LEU A 10 -12.80 -11.98 3.29
N ASP A 11 -14.00 -11.64 2.85
CA ASP A 11 -14.35 -11.65 1.44
C ASP A 11 -13.40 -10.71 0.66
N PRO A 12 -12.78 -11.17 -0.45
CA PRO A 12 -11.80 -10.35 -1.15
C PRO A 12 -12.32 -9.05 -1.71
N GLU A 13 -13.52 -9.05 -2.29
CA GLU A 13 -14.10 -7.87 -2.92
C GLU A 13 -14.41 -6.81 -1.86
N ILE A 14 -15.08 -7.22 -0.78
CA ILE A 14 -15.39 -6.35 0.35
C ILE A 14 -14.11 -5.81 0.99
N SER A 15 -13.07 -6.64 1.12
CA SER A 15 -11.80 -6.23 1.73
C SER A 15 -11.09 -5.15 0.92
N PHE A 16 -11.03 -5.31 -0.41
CA PHE A 16 -10.43 -4.31 -1.29
C PHE A 16 -11.25 -3.03 -1.32
N GLU A 17 -12.58 -3.12 -1.32
CA GLU A 17 -13.46 -1.95 -1.24
C GLU A 17 -13.24 -1.16 0.05
N LEU A 18 -13.23 -1.83 1.20
CA LEU A 18 -12.99 -1.19 2.50
C LEU A 18 -11.60 -0.58 2.58
N MET A 19 -10.58 -1.26 2.07
CA MET A 19 -9.23 -0.71 1.99
C MET A 19 -9.19 0.55 1.11
N ALA A 20 -9.81 0.52 -0.07
CA ALA A 20 -9.89 1.67 -0.97
C ALA A 20 -10.63 2.85 -0.32
N SER A 21 -11.75 2.60 0.37
CA SER A 21 -12.49 3.62 1.10
C SER A 21 -11.66 4.21 2.25
N ALA A 22 -10.99 3.37 3.04
CA ALA A 22 -10.17 3.80 4.16
C ALA A 22 -8.97 4.64 3.71
N THR A 23 -8.28 4.22 2.66
CA THR A 23 -7.16 4.97 2.07
C THR A 23 -7.62 6.31 1.49
N GLY A 24 -8.77 6.34 0.80
CA GLY A 24 -9.38 7.57 0.29
C GLY A 24 -9.69 8.57 1.41
N ALA A 25 -10.40 8.12 2.45
CA ALA A 25 -10.74 8.95 3.61
C ALA A 25 -9.50 9.49 4.33
N LEU A 26 -8.48 8.65 4.54
CA LEU A 26 -7.20 9.05 5.13
C LEU A 26 -6.53 10.17 4.31
N MET A 27 -6.42 9.97 2.99
CA MET A 27 -5.79 10.93 2.10
C MET A 27 -6.57 12.24 2.04
N THR A 28 -7.90 12.21 1.98
CA THR A 28 -8.74 13.42 2.09
C THR A 28 -8.44 14.17 3.38
N GLY A 29 -8.37 13.49 4.52
CA GLY A 29 -8.01 14.10 5.79
C GLY A 29 -6.64 14.78 5.79
N TYR A 30 -5.63 14.13 5.19
CA TYR A 30 -4.30 14.73 5.05
C TYR A 30 -4.31 15.93 4.11
N ILE A 31 -4.97 15.86 2.96
CA ILE A 31 -5.08 16.95 1.99
C ILE A 31 -5.71 18.18 2.65
N VAL A 32 -6.87 18.01 3.31
CA VAL A 32 -7.57 19.10 3.99
C VAL A 32 -6.70 19.74 5.08
N ARG A 33 -6.02 18.93 5.90
CA ARG A 33 -5.14 19.45 6.96
C ARG A 33 -3.90 20.15 6.40
N SER A 34 -3.39 19.70 5.26
CA SER A 34 -2.24 20.33 4.60
C SER A 34 -2.53 21.73 4.05
N LEU A 35 -3.80 22.08 3.81
CA LEU A 35 -4.16 23.45 3.43
C LEU A 35 -3.86 24.46 4.54
N ALA A 36 -4.00 24.05 5.81
CA ALA A 36 -3.69 24.87 6.98
C ALA A 36 -2.25 24.70 7.47
N ASN A 37 -1.67 23.50 7.30
CA ASN A 37 -0.33 23.16 7.74
C ASN A 37 0.35 22.24 6.72
N PRO A 38 1.04 22.80 5.71
CA PRO A 38 1.69 22.03 4.65
C PRO A 38 2.73 21.03 5.17
N GLN A 39 3.35 21.31 6.32
CA GLN A 39 4.38 20.48 6.93
C GLN A 39 3.85 19.08 7.30
N ILE A 40 2.54 18.92 7.53
CA ILE A 40 1.94 17.59 7.77
C ILE A 40 2.20 16.63 6.60
N ALA A 41 2.21 17.11 5.36
CA ALA A 41 2.43 16.29 4.19
C ALA A 41 3.92 16.04 3.89
N THR A 42 4.80 16.94 4.31
CA THR A 42 6.18 16.98 3.83
C THR A 42 7.23 16.67 4.90
N THR A 43 6.92 16.89 6.19
CA THR A 43 7.85 16.57 7.27
C THR A 43 8.11 15.07 7.30
N LYS A 44 9.39 14.73 7.22
CA LYS A 44 9.88 13.36 7.30
C LYS A 44 10.21 13.00 8.75
N ARG A 45 9.87 11.78 9.13
CA ARG A 45 10.23 11.16 10.41
C ARG A 45 11.06 9.91 10.17
N HIS A 46 12.04 9.69 11.02
CA HIS A 46 12.90 8.52 10.97
C HIS A 46 12.35 7.45 11.91
N LEU A 47 11.80 6.38 11.35
CA LEU A 47 11.39 5.22 12.13
C LEU A 47 11.48 3.93 11.32
N ALA A 48 11.64 2.82 12.03
CA ALA A 48 11.46 1.50 11.47
C ALA A 48 9.96 1.14 11.54
N GLY A 49 9.31 1.00 10.38
CA GLY A 49 7.89 0.69 10.29
C GLY A 49 7.64 -0.81 10.11
N PHE A 50 6.44 -1.26 10.50
CA PHE A 50 5.87 -2.55 10.08
C PHE A 50 6.78 -3.77 10.37
N GLY A 51 7.36 -3.81 11.58
CA GLY A 51 8.23 -4.91 12.01
C GLY A 51 9.65 -4.91 11.40
N SER A 52 9.99 -3.91 10.59
CA SER A 52 11.34 -3.74 10.04
C SER A 52 12.36 -3.45 11.15
N THR A 53 13.59 -3.94 10.98
CA THR A 53 14.75 -3.52 11.78
C THR A 53 15.48 -2.31 11.19
N THR A 54 15.14 -1.93 9.96
CA THR A 54 15.78 -0.82 9.24
C THR A 54 14.96 0.46 9.37
N VAL A 55 15.60 1.51 9.86
CA VAL A 55 15.02 2.86 9.92
C VAL A 55 14.95 3.47 8.52
N ARG A 56 13.80 4.04 8.17
CA ARG A 56 13.59 4.79 6.92
C ARG A 56 12.90 6.12 7.21
N GLU A 57 12.98 7.02 6.24
CA GLU A 57 12.24 8.27 6.27
C GLU A 57 10.79 8.06 5.81
N TRP A 58 9.85 8.61 6.58
CA TRP A 58 8.43 8.56 6.27
C TRP A 58 7.79 9.94 6.39
N THR A 59 6.96 10.32 5.43
CA THR A 59 5.96 11.38 5.65
C THR A 59 4.77 10.81 6.42
N ALA A 60 3.99 11.65 7.09
CA ALA A 60 2.79 11.18 7.79
C ALA A 60 1.77 10.51 6.85
N PRO A 61 1.45 11.07 5.66
CA PRO A 61 0.57 10.39 4.71
C PRO A 61 1.15 9.07 4.20
N GLY A 62 2.45 9.03 3.89
CA GLY A 62 3.11 7.82 3.42
C GLY A 62 3.04 6.69 4.44
N TYR A 63 3.37 7.00 5.71
CA TYR A 63 3.28 6.01 6.79
C TYR A 63 1.84 5.54 7.02
N GLY A 64 0.88 6.45 7.07
CA GLY A 64 -0.53 6.11 7.29
C GLY A 64 -1.11 5.25 6.16
N LEU A 65 -0.77 5.55 4.91
CA LEU A 65 -1.20 4.76 3.76
C LEU A 65 -0.62 3.34 3.82
N THR A 66 0.68 3.22 4.10
CA THR A 66 1.32 1.90 4.27
C THR A 66 0.70 1.12 5.42
N ALA A 67 0.35 1.78 6.53
CA ALA A 67 -0.31 1.12 7.66
C ALA A 67 -1.68 0.55 7.30
N ILE A 68 -2.48 1.25 6.49
CA ILE A 68 -3.75 0.70 6.01
C ILE A 68 -3.50 -0.50 5.11
N VAL A 69 -2.57 -0.41 4.16
CA VAL A 69 -2.26 -1.53 3.26
C VAL A 69 -1.77 -2.76 4.05
N ASP A 70 -0.88 -2.58 5.02
CA ASP A 70 -0.35 -3.65 5.89
C ASP A 70 -1.43 -4.30 6.77
N ALA A 71 -2.44 -3.52 7.18
CA ALA A 71 -3.57 -4.03 7.96
C ALA A 71 -4.51 -4.91 7.13
N PHE A 72 -4.68 -4.61 5.83
CA PHE A 72 -5.64 -5.29 4.95
C PHE A 72 -5.02 -6.43 4.14
N LEU A 73 -3.72 -6.39 3.88
CA LEU A 73 -3.07 -7.36 3.00
C LEU A 73 -2.15 -8.30 3.77
N GLU A 74 -2.13 -9.55 3.35
CA GLU A 74 -1.11 -10.52 3.74
C GLU A 74 -0.58 -11.27 2.51
N PRO A 75 0.67 -11.76 2.55
CA PRO A 75 1.16 -12.66 1.52
C PRO A 75 0.22 -13.85 1.40
N HIS A 76 -0.14 -14.24 0.17
CA HIS A 76 -0.86 -15.50 -0.03
C HIS A 76 -0.05 -16.66 0.56
N SER A 77 -0.72 -17.65 1.16
CA SER A 77 -0.07 -18.82 1.77
C SER A 77 0.88 -19.55 0.82
N ASP A 78 0.52 -19.54 -0.47
CA ASP A 78 1.24 -20.25 -1.53
C ASP A 78 2.24 -19.33 -2.25
N ALA A 79 2.39 -18.08 -1.78
CA ALA A 79 3.29 -17.11 -2.39
C ALA A 79 4.75 -17.48 -2.09
N VAL A 80 5.40 -18.09 -3.08
CA VAL A 80 6.86 -18.20 -3.12
C VAL A 80 7.45 -16.89 -3.64
N TRP A 81 8.39 -16.30 -2.90
CA TRP A 81 9.05 -15.03 -3.23
C TRP A 81 10.51 -15.26 -3.67
N THR A 82 10.70 -16.06 -4.72
CA THR A 82 12.02 -16.18 -5.38
C THR A 82 12.29 -14.97 -6.29
N THR A 83 13.55 -14.75 -6.63
CA THR A 83 13.95 -13.70 -7.59
C THR A 83 13.18 -13.83 -8.91
N ASP A 84 13.03 -15.05 -9.42
CA ASP A 84 12.30 -15.33 -10.66
C ASP A 84 10.80 -15.05 -10.51
N ALA A 85 10.18 -15.47 -9.39
CA ALA A 85 8.77 -15.18 -9.13
C ALA A 85 8.53 -13.66 -9.05
N ILE A 86 9.42 -12.90 -8.41
CA ILE A 86 9.33 -11.44 -8.34
C ILE A 86 9.44 -10.81 -9.73
N ALA A 87 10.39 -11.29 -10.56
CA ALA A 87 10.56 -10.80 -11.93
C ALA A 87 9.31 -11.06 -12.79
N GLN A 88 8.74 -12.26 -12.73
CA GLN A 88 7.51 -12.62 -13.45
C GLN A 88 6.31 -11.76 -13.01
N ARG A 89 6.12 -11.60 -11.69
CA ARG A 89 5.03 -10.76 -11.15
C ARG A 89 5.18 -9.29 -11.58
N ARG A 90 6.41 -8.77 -11.62
CA ARG A 90 6.69 -7.41 -12.11
C ARG A 90 6.32 -7.25 -13.58
N GLN A 91 6.73 -8.20 -14.42
CA GLN A 91 6.40 -8.17 -15.84
C GLN A 91 4.89 -8.20 -16.10
N LEU A 92 4.15 -9.03 -15.36
CA LEU A 92 2.68 -9.06 -15.43
C LEU A 92 2.07 -7.70 -15.03
N TRP A 93 2.64 -7.04 -14.04
CA TRP A 93 2.20 -5.70 -13.62
C TRP A 93 2.45 -4.65 -14.68
N GLU A 94 3.63 -4.65 -15.31
CA GLU A 94 3.94 -3.73 -16.41
C GLU A 94 2.99 -3.92 -17.60
N GLN A 95 2.68 -5.17 -17.95
CA GLN A 95 1.70 -5.49 -19.00
C GLN A 95 0.29 -5.00 -18.63
N THR A 96 -0.14 -5.24 -17.39
CA THR A 96 -1.45 -4.79 -16.90
C THR A 96 -1.54 -3.27 -16.93
N ALA A 97 -0.50 -2.56 -16.45
CA ALA A 97 -0.44 -1.11 -16.48
C ALA A 97 -0.52 -0.58 -17.92
N ALA A 98 0.25 -1.14 -18.85
CA ALA A 98 0.19 -0.76 -20.27
C ALA A 98 -1.23 -0.90 -20.83
N SER A 99 -1.93 -2.01 -20.54
CA SER A 99 -3.30 -2.25 -21.02
C SER A 99 -4.34 -1.26 -20.50
N LEU A 100 -4.08 -0.60 -19.36
CA LEU A 100 -4.97 0.42 -18.79
C LEU A 100 -4.81 1.78 -19.48
N TYR A 101 -3.66 2.06 -20.10
CA TYR A 101 -3.37 3.32 -20.80
C TYR A 101 -3.61 3.26 -22.31
N GLU A 102 -3.90 2.07 -22.86
CA GLU A 102 -4.27 1.86 -24.27
C GLU A 102 -5.80 1.94 -24.53
N ARG A 103 -6.59 2.31 -23.52
CA ARG A 103 -8.02 2.61 -23.62
C ARG A 103 -8.28 4.10 -23.69
#